data_AF-A0A942H106-F1
#
_entry.id   AF-A0A942H106-F1
#
_cell.length_a   1.000
_cell.length_b   1.000
_cell.length_c   1.000
_cell.angle_alpha   90.00
_cell.angle_beta   90.00
_cell.angle_gamma   90.00
#
_symmetry.space_group_name_H-M   'P 1'
#
loop_
_entity.id
_entity.type
_entity.pdbx_description
1 polymer ?
#
loop_
_entity_poly.entity_id
_entity_poly.type
_entity_poly.pdbx_seq_one_letter_code
_entity_poly.pdbx_strand_id
1 'polypeptide(L)' 'MSEEAVQQAEAAPETPSNPDDVHYQAVEKEGTVTAIWEMEGQKHLRTIDPRSNEGKQILALFETAA' A
#
# COMPACT_ATOMS: atom_id res chain seq x y z
N MET A 1 0.11 -14.02 49.53
CA MET A 1 0.57 -14.62 48.28
C MET A 1 -0.23 -13.97 47.18
N SER A 2 0.41 -13.08 46.43
CA SER A 2 -0.18 -12.44 45.26
C SER A 2 0.74 -12.78 44.10
N GLU A 3 0.36 -13.83 43.38
CA GLU A 3 0.69 -13.96 41.96
C GLU A 3 0.28 -12.65 41.26
N GLU A 4 1.12 -12.15 40.36
CA GLU A 4 0.95 -12.46 38.95
C GLU A 4 2.12 -11.87 38.16
N ALA A 5 2.71 -12.77 37.38
CA ALA A 5 3.71 -12.48 36.39
C ALA A 5 3.09 -11.63 35.28
N VAL A 6 3.53 -10.38 35.16
CA VAL A 6 3.34 -9.63 33.92
C VAL A 6 4.52 -9.94 33.01
N GLN A 7 4.31 -10.96 32.18
CA GLN A 7 5.05 -11.20 30.95
C GLN A 7 5.13 -9.89 30.16
N GLN A 8 6.32 -9.30 30.14
CA GLN A 8 6.71 -8.29 29.18
C GLN A 8 6.91 -9.01 27.84
N ALA A 9 5.79 -9.24 27.16
CA ALA A 9 5.76 -9.70 25.79
C ALA A 9 6.46 -8.65 24.91
N GLU A 10 7.33 -9.17 24.06
CA GLU A 10 8.05 -8.50 22.99
C GLU A 10 7.22 -7.41 22.33
N ALA A 11 7.69 -6.17 22.46
CA ALA A 11 7.30 -5.07 21.60
C ALA A 11 7.84 -5.34 20.20
N ALA A 12 7.10 -6.14 19.43
CA ALA A 12 7.07 -5.97 17.98
C ALA A 12 6.61 -4.52 17.73
N PRO A 13 7.25 -3.76 16.84
CA PRO A 13 6.75 -2.46 16.47
C PRO A 13 5.41 -2.66 15.75
N GLU A 14 4.32 -2.60 16.51
CA GLU A 14 2.98 -2.32 16.01
C GLU A 14 3.03 -0.91 15.43
N THR A 15 3.49 -0.84 14.18
CA THR A 15 3.39 0.37 13.37
C THR A 15 1.89 0.61 13.22
N PRO A 16 1.37 1.77 13.63
CA PRO A 16 -0.06 2.03 13.53
C PRO A 16 -0.45 1.88 12.06
N SER A 17 -1.46 1.04 11.80
CA SER A 17 -2.15 1.03 10.52
C SER A 17 -2.86 2.37 10.37
N ASN A 18 -2.10 3.39 9.94
CA ASN A 18 -2.66 4.64 9.46
C ASN A 18 -3.46 4.30 8.19
N PRO A 19 -4.75 4.66 8.12
CA PRO A 19 -5.52 4.58 6.87
C PRO A 19 -4.97 5.55 5.78
N ASP A 20 -3.96 6.34 6.12
CA ASP A 20 -3.30 7.32 5.25
C ASP A 20 -2.15 6.75 4.39
N ASP A 21 -1.81 5.47 4.49
CA ASP A 21 -0.69 4.89 3.72
C ASP A 21 -1.14 4.16 2.43
N VAL A 22 -2.27 4.60 1.85
CA VAL A 22 -2.70 4.11 0.53
C VAL A 22 -1.81 4.72 -0.54
N HIS A 23 -1.03 3.89 -1.23
CA HIS A 23 -0.19 4.30 -2.34
C HIS A 23 -0.40 3.41 -3.56
N TYR A 24 -0.13 3.96 -4.74
CA TYR A 24 -0.28 3.26 -6.01
C TYR A 24 1.09 2.93 -6.60
N GLN A 25 1.24 1.72 -7.11
CA GLN A 25 2.47 1.28 -7.78
C GLN A 25 2.16 0.81 -9.20
N ALA A 26 2.72 1.51 -10.19
CA ALA A 26 2.58 1.14 -11.60
C ALA A 26 3.57 0.01 -11.94
N VAL A 27 3.04 -1.08 -12.49
CA VAL A 27 3.83 -2.22 -12.98
C VAL A 27 4.02 -2.06 -14.48
N GLU A 28 5.23 -1.69 -14.87
CA GLU A 28 5.62 -1.50 -16.27
C GLU A 28 6.29 -2.74 -16.84
N LYS A 29 5.88 -3.12 -18.06
CA LYS A 29 6.51 -4.18 -18.84
C LYS A 29 6.75 -3.65 -20.25
N GLU A 30 7.99 -3.75 -20.73
CA GLU A 30 8.36 -3.31 -22.08
C GLU A 30 8.01 -1.82 -22.35
N GLY A 31 8.11 -0.97 -21.32
CA GLY A 31 7.79 0.46 -21.42
C GLY A 31 6.30 0.80 -21.46
N THR A 32 5.42 -0.17 -21.16
CA THR A 32 3.98 0.05 -21.03
C THR A 32 3.51 -0.35 -19.63
N VAL A 33 2.73 0.52 -18.99
CA VAL A 33 2.06 0.16 -17.72
C VAL A 33 1.03 -0.94 -18.00
N THR A 34 1.23 -2.10 -17.36
CA THR A 34 0.39 -3.29 -17.52
C THR A 34 -0.62 -3.46 -16.40
N ALA A 35 -0.30 -2.96 -15.21
CA ALA A 35 -1.14 -3.03 -14.03
C ALA A 35 -0.78 -1.88 -13.08
N ILE A 36 -1.72 -1.46 -12.27
CA ILE A 36 -1.48 -0.53 -11.17
C ILE A 36 -1.92 -1.23 -9.89
N TRP A 37 -1.06 -1.30 -8.89
CA TRP A 37 -1.39 -1.90 -7.61
C TRP A 37 -1.77 -0.82 -6.62
N GLU A 38 -2.96 -0.93 -6.05
CA GLU A 38 -3.32 -0.20 -4.84
C GLU A 38 -2.76 -0.96 -3.65
N MET A 39 -1.91 -0.29 -2.89
CA MET A 39 -1.25 -0.83 -1.72
C MET A 39 -1.68 -0.01 -0.51
N GLU A 40 -1.85 -0.64 0.64
CA GLU A 40 -2.03 0.02 1.94
C GLU A 40 -0.86 -0.39 2.82
N GLY A 41 0.08 0.53 3.04
CA GLY A 41 1.39 0.20 3.58
C GLY A 41 2.04 -0.92 2.76
N GLN A 42 2.41 -2.04 3.38
CA GLN A 42 3.04 -3.15 2.65
C GLN A 42 2.08 -4.15 2.01
N LYS A 43 0.76 -3.95 2.13
CA LYS A 43 -0.24 -4.92 1.69
C LYS A 43 -0.84 -4.54 0.34
N HIS A 44 -0.94 -5.50 -0.57
CA HIS A 44 -1.71 -5.34 -1.80
C HIS A 44 -3.21 -5.37 -1.51
N LEU A 45 -3.92 -4.29 -1.84
CA LEU A 45 -5.37 -4.20 -1.78
C LEU A 45 -5.98 -4.80 -3.05
N ARG A 46 -5.63 -4.24 -4.21
CA ARG A 46 -6.20 -4.63 -5.50
C ARG A 46 -5.34 -4.20 -6.68
N THR A 47 -5.54 -4.89 -7.79
CA THR A 47 -4.96 -4.52 -9.09
C THR A 47 -5.98 -3.72 -9.89
N ILE A 48 -5.59 -2.52 -10.29
CA ILE A 48 -6.34 -1.58 -11.11
C ILE A 48 -5.82 -1.68 -12.53
N ASP A 49 -6.74 -1.80 -13.50
CA ASP A 49 -6.39 -1.81 -14.91
C ASP A 49 -5.98 -0.39 -15.36
N PRO A 50 -4.80 -0.20 -15.97
CA PRO A 50 -4.30 1.13 -16.36
C PRO A 50 -5.13 1.81 -17.45
N ARG A 51 -5.92 1.05 -18.22
CA ARG A 51 -6.79 1.59 -19.29
C ARG A 51 -8.18 1.95 -18.77
N SER A 52 -8.54 1.51 -17.56
CA SER A 52 -9.77 1.88 -16.88
C SER A 52 -9.81 3.37 -16.53
N ASN A 53 -11.00 3.89 -16.21
CA ASN A 53 -11.13 5.30 -15.82
C ASN A 53 -10.38 5.62 -14.51
N GLU A 54 -10.36 4.69 -13.56
CA GLU A 54 -9.59 4.82 -12.32
C GLU A 54 -8.09 4.79 -12.61
N GLY A 55 -7.63 3.80 -13.38
CA GLY A 55 -6.22 3.68 -13.76
C GLY A 55 -5.68 4.89 -14.52
N LYS A 56 -6.45 5.46 -15.45
CA LYS A 56 -6.08 6.70 -16.16
C LYS A 56 -5.94 7.90 -15.23
N GLN A 57 -6.84 8.05 -14.26
CA GLN A 57 -6.76 9.13 -13.28
C GLN A 57 -5.50 8.97 -12.42
N ILE A 58 -5.21 7.75 -11.97
CA ILE A 58 -4.02 7.45 -11.18
C ILE A 58 -2.75 7.73 -12.01
N LEU A 59 -2.68 7.27 -13.26
CA LEU A 59 -1.53 7.55 -14.14
C LEU A 59 -1.31 9.04 -14.37
N ALA A 60 -2.38 9.82 -14.55
CA ALA A 60 -2.28 11.27 -14.70
C ALA A 60 -1.65 11.96 -13.47
N LEU A 61 -1.85 11.42 -12.26
CA LEU A 61 -1.19 11.91 -11.04
C LEU A 61 0.32 11.67 -11.07
N PHE A 62 0.77 10.54 -11.63
CA PHE A 62 2.20 10.22 -11.78
C PHE A 62 2.85 11.00 -12.93
N GLU A 63 2.14 11.23 -14.05
CA GLU A 63 2.65 12.05 -15.16
C GLU A 63 2.76 13.54 -14.79
N THR A 64 1.88 14.05 -13.92
CA THR A 64 1.88 15.47 -13.49
C THR A 64 2.99 15.82 -12.50
N ALA A 65 3.61 14.83 -11.85
CA ALA A 65 4.65 15.05 -10.86
C ALA A 65 6.09 15.14 -11.44
N ALA A 66 6.22 15.14 -12.78
CA ALA A 66 7.51 15.21 -13.50
C ALA A 66 7.87 16.64 -13.98
#